data_AF-A0A9D6H2T1-F1
#
_entry.id   AF-A0A9D6H2T1-F1
#
_cell.length_a   1.000
_cell.length_b   1.000
_cell.length_c   1.000
_cell.angle_alpha   90.00
_cell.angle_beta   90.00
_cell.angle_gamma   90.00
#
_symmetry.space_group_name_H-M   'P 1'
#
loop_
_entity.id
_entity.type
_entity.pdbx_description
1 polymer ?
#
loop_
_entity_poly.entity_id
_entity_poly.type
_entity_poly.pdbx_seq_one_letter_code
_entity_poly.pdbx_strand_id
1 'polypeptide(L)'
;MKRMSIVFVLVTMLSACAHENEVTPSKPAVASPVDSHTSRNSLDWAGVYEGVLPCADCPGINTRLTLGIDGTFERQTRYLDRETVPRTELGKFTWHASGNAISLDANGDGQQYAVGEGRLILLGRDGTRPDPQASNRVLTRVAKLAPAGADLSRILENHRWTLVSATDSESRRNDSLFPVADHPFVLSFSGAALIAKGGCNTLRGSYQFNAEGQLLIGPMASTMMACEPASMKADTALAALLAQPLRIDLVEDTQPQLRLVTASSESLLLRGQPTPEALFGPGTLIFLEVAAERVPCNHPLRPETMCLQVRERVFDEQGLMVGAPGAWRPLYENIEGYQHKPGQRNVLRVKRFQRQAAPADASSTVYVLDLIVESEVVTR
;
A
#
# COMPACT_ATOMS: atom_id res chain seq x y z
N MET A 1 27.97 76.11 80.33
CA MET A 1 28.65 75.55 81.52
C MET A 1 28.12 74.14 81.78
N LYS A 2 29.02 73.16 81.90
CA LYS A 2 28.97 71.85 82.62
C LYS A 2 27.58 71.20 82.83
N ARG A 3 27.34 69.93 82.45
CA ARG A 3 27.86 68.66 83.01
C ARG A 3 27.44 67.55 82.01
N MET A 4 28.22 66.60 81.48
CA MET A 4 29.21 65.64 81.98
C MET A 4 28.69 64.68 83.07
N SER A 5 28.35 63.44 82.66
CA SER A 5 28.57 62.15 83.35
C SER A 5 28.26 61.00 82.35
N ILE A 6 29.24 60.19 81.90
CA ILE A 6 29.66 58.87 82.44
C ILE A 6 28.64 57.76 82.06
N VAL A 7 28.79 57.03 80.94
CA VAL A 7 29.64 55.83 80.62
C VAL A 7 29.08 54.49 81.17
N PHE A 8 29.06 53.47 80.28
CA PHE A 8 29.47 52.04 80.41
C PHE A 8 28.46 50.98 79.90
N VAL A 9 28.75 50.45 78.70
CA VAL A 9 28.68 49.04 78.21
C VAL A 9 27.37 48.22 78.29
N LEU A 10 26.93 47.70 77.14
CA LEU A 10 26.72 46.25 76.94
C LEU A 10 26.67 45.85 75.46
N VAL A 11 27.45 44.83 75.13
CA VAL A 11 27.58 44.10 73.86
C VAL A 11 26.44 43.09 73.73
N THR A 12 25.82 42.93 72.55
CA THR A 12 25.26 41.64 72.10
C THR A 12 25.21 41.57 70.58
N MET A 13 26.10 40.77 70.01
CA MET A 13 25.97 40.21 68.65
C MET A 13 24.84 39.18 68.63
N LEU A 14 23.98 39.23 67.60
CA LEU A 14 23.03 38.16 67.32
C LEU A 14 23.70 37.12 66.41
N SER A 15 24.01 35.96 66.99
CA SER A 15 24.29 34.71 66.28
C SER A 15 23.80 33.54 67.14
N ALA A 16 22.82 32.80 66.63
CA ALA A 16 22.47 31.39 66.91
C ALA A 16 21.28 31.03 65.98
N CYS A 17 21.43 30.17 64.97
CA CYS A 17 21.22 28.70 64.97
C CYS A 17 19.79 28.29 65.39
N ALA A 18 19.01 27.43 64.73
CA ALA A 18 19.11 26.60 63.54
C ALA A 18 17.69 26.09 63.16
N HIS A 19 17.44 25.76 61.90
CA HIS A 19 16.47 24.71 61.53
C HIS A 19 17.01 24.00 60.29
N GLU A 20 17.26 22.70 60.45
CA GLU A 20 17.61 21.78 59.36
C GLU A 20 16.41 21.66 58.42
N ASN A 21 16.57 22.07 57.16
CA ASN A 21 15.69 21.64 56.09
C ASN A 21 16.39 20.49 55.37
N GLU A 22 15.86 19.28 55.54
CA GLU A 22 16.23 18.10 54.76
C GLU A 22 16.07 18.41 53.27
N VAL A 23 17.18 18.33 52.54
CA VAL A 23 17.21 18.33 51.09
C VAL A 23 16.67 16.99 50.63
N THR A 24 15.41 16.97 50.18
CA THR A 24 14.89 15.84 49.41
C THR A 24 15.59 15.84 48.05
N PRO A 25 16.24 14.75 47.62
CA PRO A 25 16.83 14.71 46.29
C PRO A 25 15.70 14.72 45.27
N SER A 26 15.68 15.76 44.42
CA SER A 26 14.79 15.80 43.27
C SER A 26 15.13 14.64 42.34
N LYS A 27 14.18 13.72 42.22
CA LYS A 27 14.15 12.67 41.21
C LYS A 27 14.46 13.30 39.85
N PRO A 28 15.43 12.79 39.07
CA PRO A 28 15.67 13.28 37.72
C PRO A 28 14.36 13.22 36.96
N ALA A 29 13.95 14.33 36.36
CA ALA A 29 12.85 14.35 35.42
C ALA A 29 13.21 13.37 34.29
N VAL A 30 12.57 12.21 34.31
CA VAL A 30 12.59 11.27 33.19
C VAL A 30 11.92 12.03 32.06
N ALA A 31 12.72 12.43 31.06
CA ALA A 31 12.20 12.95 29.82
C ALA A 31 11.16 11.95 29.29
N SER A 32 9.93 12.42 29.09
CA SER A 32 8.91 11.64 28.40
C SER A 32 9.50 11.12 27.08
N PRO A 33 9.27 9.86 26.69
CA PRO A 33 9.71 9.38 25.40
C PRO A 33 9.03 10.29 24.36
N VAL A 34 9.84 10.96 23.54
CA VAL A 34 9.34 11.71 22.39
C VAL A 34 8.59 10.71 21.54
N ASP A 35 7.29 10.92 21.37
CA ASP A 35 6.48 10.22 20.38
C ASP A 35 7.10 10.51 19.00
N SER A 36 7.97 9.60 18.55
CA SER A 36 9.06 9.89 17.59
C SER A 36 8.64 9.73 16.13
N HIS A 37 7.35 9.88 15.85
CA HIS A 37 6.80 9.78 14.51
C HIS A 37 6.80 11.16 13.84
N THR A 38 7.79 11.40 12.98
CA THR A 38 7.87 12.61 12.14
C THR A 38 7.57 12.26 10.68
N SER A 39 7.12 13.23 9.88
CA SER A 39 6.88 13.04 8.45
C SER A 39 8.04 12.34 7.73
N ARG A 40 9.29 12.70 8.06
CA ARG A 40 10.50 12.10 7.50
C ARG A 40 10.58 10.57 7.64
N ASN A 41 10.10 10.03 8.75
CA ASN A 41 10.26 8.63 9.14
C ASN A 41 8.97 7.83 9.00
N SER A 42 7.83 8.52 8.90
CA SER A 42 6.50 7.89 8.93
C SER A 42 5.73 8.01 7.62
N LEU A 43 6.19 8.84 6.68
CA LEU A 43 5.54 9.02 5.38
C LEU A 43 6.44 8.59 4.25
N ASP A 44 5.85 8.04 3.20
CA ASP A 44 6.51 7.79 1.91
C ASP A 44 6.56 9.08 1.08
N TRP A 45 7.36 10.03 1.55
CA TRP A 45 7.40 11.41 1.05
C TRP A 45 8.17 11.58 -0.26
N ALA A 46 9.01 10.64 -0.68
CA ALA A 46 9.77 10.76 -1.93
C ALA A 46 8.85 10.55 -3.14
N GLY A 47 8.85 11.48 -4.10
CA GLY A 47 7.91 11.47 -5.21
C GLY A 47 7.75 12.81 -5.92
N VAL A 48 6.79 12.87 -6.84
CA VAL A 48 6.48 14.07 -7.63
C VAL A 48 5.25 14.75 -7.03
N TYR A 49 5.29 16.08 -6.93
CA TYR A 49 4.20 16.90 -6.41
C TYR A 49 3.90 18.03 -7.40
N GLU A 50 2.64 18.28 -7.70
CA GLU A 50 2.20 19.33 -8.63
C GLU A 50 1.12 20.22 -8.04
N GLY A 51 1.11 21.48 -8.46
CA GLY A 51 0.10 22.47 -8.10
C GLY A 51 0.36 23.83 -8.73
N VAL A 52 -0.58 24.75 -8.57
CA VAL A 52 -0.43 26.15 -8.99
C VAL A 52 -0.19 27.00 -7.76
N LEU A 53 1.05 27.47 -7.59
CA LEU A 53 1.45 28.31 -6.46
C LEU A 53 1.12 29.78 -6.72
N PRO A 54 0.96 30.60 -5.66
CA PRO A 54 0.60 32.01 -5.81
C PRO A 54 1.74 32.79 -6.43
N CYS A 55 1.37 33.79 -7.22
CA CYS A 55 2.29 34.66 -7.92
C CYS A 55 1.95 36.11 -7.57
N ALA A 56 2.97 36.95 -7.42
CA ALA A 56 2.75 38.35 -7.02
C ALA A 56 2.09 39.19 -8.14
N ASP A 57 2.44 38.88 -9.39
CA ASP A 57 2.10 39.67 -10.58
C ASP A 57 1.54 38.82 -11.73
N CYS A 58 1.08 37.60 -11.46
CA CYS A 58 0.53 36.70 -12.47
C CYS A 58 -0.59 35.80 -11.90
N PRO A 59 -1.37 35.11 -12.75
CA PRO A 59 -2.45 34.23 -12.29
C PRO A 59 -1.99 33.05 -11.41
N GLY A 60 -0.72 32.67 -11.51
CA GLY A 60 -0.12 31.58 -10.73
C GLY A 60 1.09 31.00 -11.43
N ILE A 61 1.83 30.18 -10.68
CA ILE A 61 3.01 29.46 -11.18
C ILE A 61 2.72 27.96 -11.12
N ASN A 62 2.55 27.33 -12.28
CA ASN A 62 2.45 25.88 -12.34
C ASN A 62 3.80 25.31 -11.89
N THR A 63 3.79 24.54 -10.81
CA THR A 63 4.98 24.04 -10.15
C THR A 63 4.90 22.53 -10.04
N ARG A 64 5.95 21.86 -10.53
CA ARG A 64 6.18 20.43 -10.37
C ARG A 64 7.47 20.23 -9.60
N LEU A 65 7.40 19.61 -8.43
CA LEU A 65 8.54 19.36 -7.55
C LEU A 65 8.71 17.86 -7.33
N THR A 66 9.85 17.33 -7.76
CA THR A 66 10.27 15.95 -7.52
C THR A 66 11.25 15.92 -6.36
N LEU A 67 10.98 15.08 -5.36
CA LEU A 67 11.85 14.84 -4.21
C LEU A 67 12.43 13.43 -4.27
N GLY A 68 13.76 13.32 -4.33
CA GLY A 68 14.50 12.07 -4.28
C GLY A 68 14.74 11.60 -2.84
N ILE A 69 14.75 10.28 -2.63
CA ILE A 69 15.04 9.67 -1.32
C ILE A 69 16.47 9.98 -0.83
N ASP A 70 17.38 10.29 -1.77
CA ASP A 70 18.77 10.67 -1.56
C ASP A 70 18.98 12.14 -1.15
N GLY A 71 17.89 12.89 -0.98
CA GLY A 71 17.95 14.31 -0.61
C GLY A 71 18.13 15.26 -1.78
N THR A 72 17.93 14.81 -3.01
CA THR A 72 17.95 15.65 -4.22
C THR A 72 16.54 16.14 -4.61
N PHE A 73 16.46 17.23 -5.36
CA PHE A 73 15.20 17.67 -5.96
C PHE A 73 15.37 18.11 -7.42
N GLU A 74 14.27 17.99 -8.17
CA GLU A 74 14.06 18.67 -9.44
C GLU A 74 12.79 19.51 -9.34
N ARG A 75 12.88 20.82 -9.62
CA ARG A 75 11.75 21.73 -9.64
C ARG A 75 11.55 22.26 -11.06
N GLN A 76 10.33 22.13 -11.58
CA GLN A 76 9.90 22.72 -12.83
C GLN A 76 8.84 23.78 -12.53
N THR A 77 9.03 25.00 -13.04
CA THR A 77 8.10 26.11 -12.86
C THR A 77 7.74 26.73 -14.20
N ARG A 78 6.45 27.05 -14.40
CA ARG A 78 5.97 27.78 -15.57
C ARG A 78 4.98 28.86 -15.14
N TYR A 79 5.29 30.11 -15.45
CA TYR A 79 4.36 31.22 -15.27
C TYR A 79 3.19 31.08 -16.26
N LEU A 80 1.95 31.09 -15.75
CA LEU A 80 0.76 30.74 -16.53
C LEU A 80 0.45 31.71 -17.70
N ASP A 81 0.93 32.95 -17.63
CA ASP A 81 0.58 34.02 -18.57
C ASP A 81 1.67 34.35 -19.61
N ARG A 82 2.92 33.98 -19.35
CA ARG A 82 4.09 34.47 -20.13
C ARG A 82 5.03 33.39 -20.64
N GLU A 83 4.90 32.15 -20.17
CA GLU A 83 5.81 31.05 -20.54
C GLU A 83 5.06 29.85 -21.12
N THR A 84 5.61 29.29 -22.20
CA THR A 84 5.11 28.04 -22.80
C THR A 84 5.90 26.82 -22.32
N VAL A 85 7.17 27.00 -21.97
CA VAL A 85 8.09 25.93 -21.53
C VAL A 85 8.46 26.16 -20.06
N PRO A 86 8.38 25.12 -19.20
CA PRO A 86 8.81 25.25 -17.82
C PRO A 86 10.33 25.41 -17.71
N ARG A 87 10.76 26.24 -16.75
CA ARG A 87 12.16 26.30 -16.30
C ARG A 87 12.42 25.15 -15.33
N THR A 88 13.55 24.46 -15.50
CA THR A 88 13.98 23.37 -14.62
C THR A 88 15.17 23.78 -13.75
N GLU A 89 15.10 23.41 -12.48
CA GLU A 89 16.14 23.62 -11.47
C GLU A 89 16.42 22.29 -10.77
N LEU A 90 17.69 22.00 -10.51
CA LEU A 90 18.16 20.80 -9.83
C LEU A 90 18.97 21.21 -8.61
N GLY A 91 18.80 20.49 -7.50
CA GLY A 91 19.55 20.78 -6.28
C GLY A 91 19.36 19.72 -5.21
N LYS A 92 19.70 20.11 -3.98
CA LYS A 92 19.51 19.29 -2.77
C LYS A 92 18.54 19.96 -1.82
N PHE A 93 17.90 19.16 -0.98
CA PHE A 93 17.09 19.65 0.11
C PHE A 93 17.56 19.08 1.45
N THR A 94 17.25 19.79 2.52
CA THR A 94 17.58 19.38 3.89
C THR A 94 16.33 19.36 4.75
N TRP A 95 16.23 18.36 5.61
CA TRP A 95 15.17 18.27 6.60
C TRP A 95 15.43 19.24 7.75
N HIS A 96 14.37 19.89 8.21
CA HIS A 96 14.39 20.64 9.46
C HIS A 96 14.56 19.68 10.64
N ALA A 97 15.04 20.21 11.78
CA ALA A 97 15.20 19.42 13.01
C ALA A 97 13.90 18.79 13.50
N SER A 98 12.74 19.37 13.14
CA SER A 98 11.41 18.82 13.44
C SER A 98 11.06 17.55 12.67
N GLY A 99 11.74 17.24 11.58
CA GLY A 99 11.42 16.12 10.69
C GLY A 99 10.11 16.28 9.89
N ASN A 100 9.47 17.45 9.94
CA ASN A 100 8.16 17.71 9.33
C ASN A 100 8.19 18.74 8.19
N ALA A 101 9.37 19.29 7.89
CA ALA A 101 9.57 20.28 6.84
C ALA A 101 10.94 20.12 6.19
N ILE A 102 11.05 20.58 4.95
CA ILE A 102 12.28 20.60 4.16
C ILE A 102 12.58 22.02 3.66
N SER A 103 13.87 22.30 3.48
CA SER A 103 14.37 23.49 2.78
C SER A 103 15.14 23.06 1.53
N LEU A 104 14.79 23.62 0.39
CA LEU A 104 15.61 23.52 -0.83
C LEU A 104 16.89 24.37 -0.66
N ASP A 105 17.94 24.03 -1.38
CA ASP A 105 19.18 24.80 -1.41
C ASP A 105 19.05 26.11 -2.23
N ALA A 106 20.19 26.74 -2.53
CA ALA A 106 20.23 27.98 -3.29
C ALA A 106 19.66 27.84 -4.72
N ASN A 107 19.71 26.65 -5.33
CA ASN A 107 19.13 26.41 -6.65
C ASN A 107 17.59 26.39 -6.60
N GLY A 108 17.01 26.12 -5.43
CA GLY A 108 15.57 26.20 -5.17
C GLY A 108 15.17 27.45 -4.39
N ASP A 109 15.99 28.50 -4.41
CA ASP A 109 15.79 29.79 -3.75
C ASP A 109 15.65 29.74 -2.22
N GLY A 110 16.11 28.67 -1.57
CA GLY A 110 15.88 28.46 -0.14
C GLY A 110 14.42 28.20 0.21
N GLN A 111 13.59 27.82 -0.77
CA GLN A 111 12.16 27.63 -0.58
C GLN A 111 11.88 26.48 0.39
N GLN A 112 10.90 26.68 1.27
CA GLN A 112 10.55 25.74 2.34
C GLN A 112 9.17 25.12 2.12
N TYR A 113 9.05 23.85 2.50
CA TYR A 113 7.81 23.08 2.41
C TYR A 113 7.57 22.26 3.67
N ALA A 114 6.36 22.30 4.22
CA ALA A 114 5.92 21.31 5.20
C ALA A 114 5.48 20.04 4.47
N VAL A 115 5.96 18.89 4.95
CA VAL A 115 5.70 17.58 4.35
C VAL A 115 4.53 16.92 5.08
N GLY A 116 3.47 16.60 4.34
CA GLY A 116 2.32 15.85 4.83
C GLY A 116 2.01 14.67 3.92
N GLU A 117 1.07 13.83 4.35
CA GLU A 117 0.63 12.68 3.58
C GLU A 117 0.08 13.12 2.21
N GLY A 118 0.72 12.67 1.13
CA GLY A 118 0.33 13.01 -0.24
C GLY A 118 0.43 14.49 -0.64
N ARG A 119 1.01 15.37 0.17
CA ARG A 119 1.08 16.82 -0.15
C ARG A 119 2.29 17.55 0.43
N LEU A 120 2.66 18.64 -0.22
CA LEU A 120 3.61 19.64 0.26
C LEU A 120 2.91 20.98 0.42
N ILE A 121 3.14 21.66 1.56
CA ILE A 121 2.58 22.99 1.83
C ILE A 121 3.71 24.01 1.76
N LEU A 122 3.60 24.99 0.87
CA LEU A 122 4.56 26.07 0.72
C LEU A 122 4.60 26.94 1.98
N LEU A 123 5.77 27.02 2.62
CA LEU A 123 5.98 27.84 3.82
C LEU A 123 6.50 29.24 3.48
N GLY A 124 6.37 30.16 4.45
CA GLY A 124 7.11 31.43 4.43
C GLY A 124 8.62 31.20 4.49
N ARG A 125 9.42 32.20 4.09
CA ARG A 125 10.89 32.13 4.19
C ARG A 125 11.40 32.04 5.64
N ASP A 126 10.58 32.48 6.58
CA ASP A 126 10.79 32.37 8.03
C ASP A 126 10.30 31.02 8.62
N GLY A 127 9.79 30.11 7.78
CA GLY A 127 9.24 28.83 8.19
C GLY A 127 7.80 28.89 8.69
N THR A 128 7.13 30.04 8.62
CA THR A 128 5.73 30.17 9.04
C THR A 128 4.80 29.38 8.13
N ARG A 129 3.81 28.70 8.73
CA ARG A 129 2.74 28.05 7.97
C ARG A 129 1.72 29.10 7.50
N PRO A 130 1.29 29.03 6.24
CA PRO A 130 0.18 29.85 5.76
C PRO A 130 -1.13 29.46 6.45
N ASP A 131 -2.13 30.34 6.34
CA ASP A 131 -3.51 30.07 6.79
C ASP A 131 -4.00 28.70 6.27
N PRO A 132 -4.53 27.82 7.13
CA PRO A 132 -5.11 26.53 6.73
C PRO A 132 -6.14 26.61 5.59
N GLN A 133 -6.81 27.75 5.41
CA GLN A 133 -7.79 27.97 4.35
C GLN A 133 -7.17 28.37 3.01
N ALA A 134 -5.87 28.71 2.96
CA ALA A 134 -5.16 29.07 1.74
C ALA A 134 -4.77 27.83 0.91
N SER A 135 -5.76 27.25 0.22
CA SER A 135 -5.58 26.08 -0.65
C SER A 135 -4.60 26.30 -1.81
N ASN A 136 -4.34 27.55 -2.18
CA ASN A 136 -3.43 27.94 -3.27
C ASN A 136 -1.93 27.78 -2.95
N ARG A 137 -1.56 27.21 -1.79
CA ARG A 137 -0.16 26.95 -1.39
C ARG A 137 0.18 25.47 -1.25
N VAL A 138 -0.63 24.60 -1.84
CA VAL A 138 -0.47 23.13 -1.74
C VAL A 138 0.00 22.57 -3.08
N LEU A 139 1.04 21.75 -3.04
CA LEU A 139 1.39 20.82 -4.11
C LEU A 139 0.90 19.43 -3.71
N THR A 140 0.15 18.77 -4.59
CA THR A 140 -0.41 17.45 -4.35
C THR A 140 0.45 16.41 -5.03
N ARG A 141 0.69 15.27 -4.39
CA ARG A 141 1.46 14.17 -4.97
C ARG A 141 0.81 13.74 -6.28
N VAL A 142 1.60 13.76 -7.34
CA VAL A 142 1.24 13.18 -8.64
C VAL A 142 1.41 11.68 -8.51
N ALA A 143 0.43 10.92 -8.96
CA ALA A 143 0.66 9.51 -9.23
C ALA A 143 1.81 9.40 -10.22
N LYS A 144 2.75 8.49 -10.00
CA LYS A 144 3.92 8.30 -10.88
C LYS A 144 3.38 8.13 -12.30
N LEU A 145 3.91 8.90 -13.27
CA LEU A 145 3.60 8.67 -14.69
C LEU A 145 3.80 7.18 -14.94
N ALA A 146 2.77 6.55 -15.49
CA ALA A 146 2.75 5.12 -15.67
C ALA A 146 4.05 4.69 -16.40
N PRO A 147 4.71 3.62 -15.94
CA PRO A 147 5.86 3.07 -16.66
C PRO A 147 5.51 2.88 -18.15
N ALA A 148 6.52 2.85 -19.03
CA ALA A 148 6.31 2.45 -20.43
C ALA A 148 5.46 1.17 -20.46
N GLY A 149 4.55 1.02 -21.44
CA GLY A 149 3.48 0.00 -21.39
C GLY A 149 3.93 -1.42 -21.00
N ALA A 150 5.16 -1.82 -21.37
CA ALA A 150 5.76 -3.10 -20.95
C ALA A 150 6.08 -3.19 -19.45
N ASP A 151 6.63 -2.13 -18.83
CA ASP A 151 6.89 -2.09 -17.39
C ASP A 151 5.56 -2.03 -16.59
N LEU A 152 4.55 -1.34 -17.13
CA LEU A 152 3.23 -1.28 -16.51
C LEU A 152 2.50 -2.62 -16.59
N SER A 153 2.50 -3.30 -17.75
CA SER A 153 2.00 -4.67 -17.88
C SER A 153 2.66 -5.58 -16.85
N ARG A 154 3.99 -5.54 -16.72
CA ARG A 154 4.71 -6.35 -15.72
C ARG A 154 4.25 -6.05 -14.29
N ILE A 155 4.07 -4.78 -13.92
CA ILE A 155 3.59 -4.43 -12.57
C ILE A 155 2.16 -4.92 -12.35
N LEU A 156 1.28 -4.76 -13.34
CA LEU A 156 -0.10 -5.23 -13.27
C LEU A 156 -0.18 -6.76 -13.10
N GLU A 157 0.65 -7.51 -13.82
CA GLU A 157 0.70 -8.99 -13.76
C GLU A 157 1.37 -9.52 -12.49
N ASN A 158 2.35 -8.79 -11.95
CA ASN A 158 3.04 -9.17 -10.72
C ASN A 158 2.21 -8.94 -9.46
N HIS A 159 1.00 -8.36 -9.57
CA HIS A 159 0.14 -8.07 -8.44
C HIS A 159 -1.30 -8.54 -8.65
N ARG A 160 -1.94 -8.97 -7.56
CA ARG A 160 -3.40 -9.06 -7.43
C ARG A 160 -3.91 -7.74 -6.85
N TRP A 161 -4.87 -7.12 -7.51
CA TRP A 161 -5.35 -5.77 -7.19
C TRP A 161 -6.70 -5.83 -6.50
N THR A 162 -6.74 -5.53 -5.20
CA THR A 162 -7.96 -5.55 -4.40
C THR A 162 -8.56 -4.15 -4.30
N LEU A 163 -9.84 -4.00 -4.61
CA LEU A 163 -10.57 -2.75 -4.54
C LEU A 163 -10.64 -2.27 -3.08
N VAL A 164 -10.19 -1.03 -2.84
CA VAL A 164 -10.20 -0.36 -1.53
C VAL A 164 -11.31 0.68 -1.47
N SER A 165 -11.45 1.50 -2.51
CA SER A 165 -12.50 2.52 -2.59
C SER A 165 -12.93 2.75 -4.03
N ALA A 166 -14.16 3.20 -4.22
CA ALA A 166 -14.67 3.64 -5.51
C ALA A 166 -15.42 4.96 -5.36
N THR A 167 -15.32 5.83 -6.36
CA THR A 167 -16.03 7.12 -6.41
C THR A 167 -16.84 7.28 -7.70
N ASP A 168 -17.98 7.95 -7.60
CA ASP A 168 -18.76 8.39 -8.76
C ASP A 168 -18.17 9.66 -9.40
N SER A 169 -18.82 10.19 -10.44
CA SER A 169 -18.42 11.39 -11.17
C SER A 169 -18.47 12.67 -10.34
N GLU A 170 -19.22 12.66 -9.23
CA GLU A 170 -19.30 13.76 -8.26
C GLU A 170 -18.30 13.57 -7.10
N SER A 171 -17.36 12.62 -7.23
CA SER A 171 -16.38 12.25 -6.20
C SER A 171 -16.99 11.74 -4.90
N ARG A 172 -18.25 11.26 -4.92
CA ARG A 172 -18.89 10.60 -3.77
C ARG A 172 -18.54 9.12 -3.77
N ARG A 173 -18.51 8.49 -2.59
CA ARG A 173 -18.28 7.05 -2.48
C ARG A 173 -19.36 6.26 -3.22
N ASN A 174 -18.94 5.31 -4.05
CA ASN A 174 -19.83 4.41 -4.76
C ASN A 174 -19.95 3.07 -4.03
N ASP A 175 -20.95 2.96 -3.15
CA ASP A 175 -21.21 1.75 -2.35
C ASP A 175 -21.73 0.56 -3.19
N SER A 176 -22.19 0.80 -4.43
CA SER A 176 -22.70 -0.29 -5.28
C SER A 176 -21.63 -1.31 -5.71
N LEU A 177 -20.35 -0.95 -5.57
CA LEU A 177 -19.21 -1.83 -5.83
C LEU A 177 -18.74 -2.60 -4.59
N PHE A 178 -19.44 -2.45 -3.46
CA PHE A 178 -19.14 -3.14 -2.20
C PHE A 178 -20.39 -3.89 -1.70
N PRO A 179 -20.91 -4.88 -2.46
CA PRO A 179 -22.15 -5.58 -2.12
C PRO A 179 -22.03 -6.41 -0.82
N VAL A 180 -20.82 -6.87 -0.50
CA VAL A 180 -20.51 -7.66 0.69
C VAL A 180 -19.24 -7.07 1.32
N ALA A 181 -19.33 -6.63 2.58
CA ALA A 181 -18.28 -5.88 3.26
C ALA A 181 -16.90 -6.57 3.26
N ASP A 182 -16.90 -7.91 3.33
CA ASP A 182 -15.67 -8.71 3.42
C ASP A 182 -15.26 -9.39 2.10
N HIS A 183 -15.92 -9.06 0.99
CA HIS A 183 -15.60 -9.63 -0.34
C HIS A 183 -15.41 -8.50 -1.37
N PRO A 184 -14.32 -7.73 -1.28
CA PRO A 184 -14.02 -6.70 -2.27
C PRO A 184 -13.72 -7.31 -3.64
N PHE A 185 -13.89 -6.51 -4.69
CA PHE A 185 -13.43 -6.91 -6.02
C PHE A 185 -11.91 -7.09 -6.06
N VAL A 186 -11.45 -8.18 -6.65
CA VAL A 186 -10.06 -8.49 -6.94
C VAL A 186 -9.90 -8.58 -8.45
N LEU A 187 -8.98 -7.77 -8.98
CA LEU A 187 -8.57 -7.75 -10.37
C LEU A 187 -7.22 -8.45 -10.51
N SER A 188 -7.06 -9.22 -11.57
CA SER A 188 -5.81 -9.92 -11.90
C SER A 188 -5.55 -9.83 -13.39
N PHE A 189 -4.30 -9.50 -13.74
CA PHE A 189 -3.83 -9.37 -15.11
C PHE A 189 -2.90 -10.53 -15.43
N SER A 190 -2.97 -11.06 -16.65
CA SER A 190 -2.08 -12.13 -17.12
C SER A 190 -2.02 -12.12 -18.65
N GLY A 191 -0.86 -11.85 -19.22
CA GLY A 191 -0.71 -11.66 -20.66
C GLY A 191 -1.61 -10.51 -21.11
N ALA A 192 -2.52 -10.76 -22.05
CA ALA A 192 -3.48 -9.75 -22.52
C ALA A 192 -4.86 -9.85 -21.83
N ALA A 193 -5.00 -10.63 -20.75
CA ALA A 193 -6.29 -10.89 -20.10
C ALA A 193 -6.40 -10.17 -18.74
N LEU A 194 -7.59 -9.64 -18.47
CA LEU A 194 -8.06 -9.17 -17.18
C LEU A 194 -9.14 -10.12 -16.66
N ILE A 195 -9.03 -10.50 -15.39
CA ILE A 195 -10.08 -11.22 -14.65
C ILE A 195 -10.46 -10.37 -13.45
N ALA A 196 -11.76 -10.17 -13.23
CA ALA A 196 -12.31 -9.54 -12.03
C ALA A 196 -13.27 -10.49 -11.30
N LYS A 197 -13.15 -10.57 -9.97
CA LYS A 197 -14.00 -11.36 -9.08
C LYS A 197 -14.37 -10.54 -7.85
N GLY A 198 -15.57 -10.65 -7.31
CA GLY A 198 -15.96 -9.98 -6.07
C GLY A 198 -17.47 -9.84 -5.90
N GLY A 199 -18.19 -9.64 -7.00
CA GLY A 199 -19.65 -9.74 -7.03
C GLY A 199 -20.11 -11.17 -7.19
N CYS A 200 -21.19 -11.39 -7.95
CA CYS A 200 -21.75 -12.73 -8.14
C CYS A 200 -20.94 -13.55 -9.13
N ASN A 201 -20.45 -12.91 -10.19
CA ASN A 201 -19.86 -13.56 -11.34
C ASN A 201 -18.37 -13.29 -11.49
N THR A 202 -17.69 -14.18 -12.22
CA THR A 202 -16.33 -13.91 -12.70
C THR A 202 -16.42 -13.18 -14.02
N LEU A 203 -15.86 -11.97 -14.07
CA LEU A 203 -15.76 -11.17 -15.28
C LEU A 203 -14.39 -11.36 -15.93
N ARG A 204 -14.36 -11.44 -17.27
CA ARG A 204 -13.14 -11.66 -18.05
C ARG A 204 -13.15 -10.78 -19.28
N GLY A 205 -12.08 -10.03 -19.50
CA GLY A 205 -11.91 -9.21 -20.70
C GLY A 205 -10.47 -9.25 -21.18
N SER A 206 -10.23 -8.78 -22.41
CA SER A 206 -8.87 -8.42 -22.82
C SER A 206 -8.52 -7.04 -22.28
N TYR A 207 -7.22 -6.74 -22.15
CA TYR A 207 -6.76 -5.39 -21.88
C TYR A 207 -5.61 -5.01 -22.79
N GLN A 208 -5.49 -3.71 -23.07
CA GLN A 208 -4.40 -3.12 -23.84
C GLN A 208 -4.20 -1.66 -23.45
N PHE A 209 -3.08 -1.07 -23.86
CA PHE A 209 -2.82 0.36 -23.71
C PHE A 209 -2.94 1.06 -25.07
N ASN A 210 -3.60 2.22 -25.10
CA ASN A 210 -3.60 3.07 -26.30
C ASN A 210 -2.32 3.92 -26.39
N ALA A 211 -2.22 4.71 -27.46
CA ALA A 211 -1.07 5.59 -27.71
C ALA A 211 -0.90 6.66 -26.61
N GLU A 212 -2.00 7.03 -25.96
CA GLU A 212 -2.06 8.00 -24.86
C GLU A 212 -1.76 7.38 -23.49
N GLY A 213 -1.47 6.07 -23.43
CA GLY A 213 -1.16 5.35 -22.19
C GLY A 213 -2.38 5.04 -21.31
N GLN A 214 -3.59 5.18 -21.83
CA GLN A 214 -4.81 4.75 -21.15
C GLN A 214 -5.01 3.24 -21.28
N LEU A 215 -5.54 2.64 -20.22
CA LEU A 215 -5.97 1.26 -20.20
C LEU A 215 -7.33 1.13 -20.89
N LEU A 216 -7.38 0.28 -21.91
CA LEU A 216 -8.59 -0.10 -22.62
C LEU A 216 -8.91 -1.54 -22.26
N ILE A 217 -10.11 -1.77 -21.73
CA ILE A 217 -10.64 -3.12 -21.51
C ILE A 217 -11.57 -3.47 -22.66
N GLY A 218 -11.33 -4.61 -23.30
CA GLY A 218 -12.20 -5.13 -24.34
C GLY A 218 -13.54 -5.60 -23.77
N PRO A 219 -14.49 -6.03 -24.63
CA PRO A 219 -15.76 -6.57 -24.19
C PRO A 219 -15.58 -7.66 -23.13
N MET A 220 -16.30 -7.54 -22.02
CA MET A 220 -16.17 -8.47 -20.90
C MET A 220 -17.20 -9.58 -20.99
N ALA A 221 -16.73 -10.83 -20.92
CA ALA A 221 -17.56 -12.00 -20.69
C ALA A 221 -17.77 -12.19 -19.18
N SER A 222 -18.95 -12.71 -18.81
CA SER A 222 -19.32 -13.02 -17.43
C SER A 222 -19.80 -14.46 -17.32
N THR A 223 -19.56 -15.10 -16.18
CA THR A 223 -20.33 -16.30 -15.81
C THR A 223 -21.81 -15.96 -15.59
N MET A 224 -22.66 -16.97 -15.48
CA MET A 224 -24.11 -16.83 -15.25
C MET A 224 -24.56 -17.52 -13.95
N MET A 225 -23.90 -17.20 -12.85
CA MET A 225 -24.34 -17.64 -11.52
C MET A 225 -25.47 -16.74 -11.03
N ALA A 226 -26.39 -17.31 -10.26
CA ALA A 226 -27.45 -16.58 -9.58
C ALA A 226 -27.05 -16.35 -8.12
N CYS A 227 -27.04 -15.09 -7.70
CA CYS A 227 -26.76 -14.68 -6.32
C CYS A 227 -27.75 -13.59 -5.90
N GLU A 228 -27.50 -12.97 -4.75
CA GLU A 228 -28.28 -11.82 -4.32
C GLU A 228 -28.23 -10.66 -5.33
N PRO A 229 -29.33 -9.91 -5.51
CA PRO A 229 -29.41 -8.83 -6.50
C PRO A 229 -28.32 -7.76 -6.38
N ALA A 230 -27.87 -7.45 -5.15
CA ALA A 230 -26.81 -6.47 -4.91
C ALA A 230 -25.48 -6.91 -5.55
N SER A 231 -25.10 -8.17 -5.41
CA SER A 231 -23.86 -8.71 -5.99
C SER A 231 -23.89 -8.77 -7.52
N MET A 232 -25.06 -9.08 -8.10
CA MET A 232 -25.24 -9.04 -9.56
C MET A 232 -25.19 -7.60 -10.10
N LYS A 233 -25.76 -6.65 -9.36
CA LYS A 233 -25.68 -5.22 -9.69
C LYS A 233 -24.24 -4.70 -9.62
N ALA A 234 -23.48 -5.16 -8.63
CA ALA A 234 -22.07 -4.83 -8.49
C ALA A 234 -21.24 -5.31 -9.68
N ASP A 235 -21.47 -6.54 -10.17
CA ASP A 235 -20.83 -7.05 -11.40
C ASP A 235 -21.09 -6.13 -12.60
N THR A 236 -22.35 -5.74 -12.78
CA THR A 236 -22.77 -4.87 -13.89
C THR A 236 -22.15 -3.49 -13.78
N ALA A 237 -22.13 -2.91 -12.57
CA ALA A 237 -21.54 -1.60 -12.31
C ALA A 237 -20.02 -1.60 -12.58
N LEU A 238 -19.32 -2.65 -12.14
CA LEU A 238 -17.88 -2.77 -12.39
C LEU A 238 -17.59 -2.90 -13.89
N ALA A 239 -18.33 -3.76 -14.59
CA ALA A 239 -18.17 -3.94 -16.03
C ALA A 239 -18.41 -2.64 -16.81
N ALA A 240 -19.42 -1.85 -16.44
CA ALA A 240 -19.73 -0.57 -17.07
C ALA A 240 -18.63 0.47 -16.87
N LEU A 241 -18.02 0.54 -15.68
CA LEU A 241 -16.90 1.44 -15.41
C LEU A 241 -15.67 1.01 -16.22
N LEU A 242 -15.34 -0.28 -16.20
CA LEU A 242 -14.16 -0.82 -16.89
C LEU A 242 -14.26 -0.74 -18.42
N ALA A 243 -15.46 -0.70 -18.99
CA ALA A 243 -15.68 -0.56 -20.43
C ALA A 243 -15.27 0.82 -20.99
N GLN A 244 -14.97 1.79 -20.14
CA GLN A 244 -14.50 3.12 -20.53
C GLN A 244 -12.97 3.15 -20.68
N PRO A 245 -12.39 4.09 -21.45
CA PRO A 245 -10.96 4.35 -21.39
C PRO A 245 -10.54 4.83 -20.00
N LEU A 246 -9.55 4.16 -19.40
CA LEU A 246 -9.12 4.42 -18.03
C LEU A 246 -7.73 5.06 -18.01
N ARG A 247 -7.61 6.22 -17.38
CA ARG A 247 -6.32 6.76 -16.99
C ARG A 247 -5.80 5.97 -15.79
N ILE A 248 -4.52 5.59 -15.85
CA ILE A 248 -3.83 4.91 -14.76
C ILE A 248 -3.02 5.91 -13.95
N ASP A 249 -3.28 5.90 -12.65
CA ASP A 249 -2.53 6.58 -11.61
C ASP A 249 -1.88 5.50 -10.73
N LEU A 250 -0.61 5.18 -10.95
CA LEU A 250 0.11 4.15 -10.19
C LEU A 250 1.05 4.78 -9.16
N VAL A 251 1.00 4.29 -7.92
CA VAL A 251 1.99 4.58 -6.89
C VAL A 251 2.72 3.29 -6.58
N GLU A 252 4.00 3.24 -6.98
CA GLU A 252 4.90 2.13 -6.68
C GLU A 252 5.54 2.35 -5.32
N ASP A 253 5.05 1.63 -4.33
CA ASP A 253 5.55 1.61 -2.95
C ASP A 253 5.58 0.16 -2.46
N THR A 254 5.97 -0.09 -1.21
CA THR A 254 5.95 -1.39 -0.53
C THR A 254 4.59 -2.10 -0.63
N GLN A 255 3.51 -1.32 -0.68
CA GLN A 255 2.17 -1.78 -1.02
C GLN A 255 1.63 -0.93 -2.16
N PRO A 256 1.77 -1.36 -3.43
CA PRO A 256 1.47 -0.51 -4.57
C PRO A 256 -0.02 -0.18 -4.64
N GLN A 257 -0.33 1.04 -5.06
CA GLN A 257 -1.69 1.51 -5.25
C GLN A 257 -1.94 1.82 -6.72
N LEU A 258 -3.00 1.25 -7.27
CA LEU A 258 -3.45 1.48 -8.63
C LEU A 258 -4.76 2.23 -8.57
N ARG A 259 -4.79 3.43 -9.12
CA ARG A 259 -6.03 4.18 -9.32
C ARG A 259 -6.39 4.22 -10.80
N LEU A 260 -7.61 3.79 -11.11
CA LEU A 260 -8.19 3.81 -12.45
C LEU A 260 -9.22 4.95 -12.48
N VAL A 261 -9.10 5.86 -13.45
CA VAL A 261 -9.94 7.06 -13.54
C VAL A 261 -10.56 7.16 -14.92
N THR A 262 -11.87 7.31 -14.99
CA THR A 262 -12.60 7.53 -16.24
C THR A 262 -12.52 9.00 -16.67
N ALA A 263 -12.92 9.31 -17.90
CA ALA A 263 -13.05 10.71 -18.35
C ALA A 263 -14.12 11.50 -17.56
N SER A 264 -15.13 10.82 -17.01
CA SER A 264 -16.17 11.38 -16.15
C SER A 264 -15.72 11.59 -14.69
N SER A 265 -14.44 11.36 -14.37
CA SER A 265 -13.86 11.45 -13.02
C SER A 265 -14.36 10.40 -12.02
N GLU A 266 -15.07 9.37 -12.47
CA GLU A 266 -15.30 8.16 -11.66
C GLU A 266 -13.95 7.48 -11.42
N SER A 267 -13.76 6.89 -10.23
CA SER A 267 -12.47 6.25 -9.94
C SER A 267 -12.55 5.00 -9.09
N LEU A 268 -11.64 4.06 -9.36
CA LEU A 268 -11.36 2.89 -8.53
C LEU A 268 -9.98 3.03 -7.93
N LEU A 269 -9.84 2.88 -6.62
CA LEU A 269 -8.56 2.74 -5.94
C LEU A 269 -8.37 1.28 -5.54
N LEU A 270 -7.32 0.67 -6.05
CA LEU A 270 -6.95 -0.71 -5.77
C LEU A 270 -5.60 -0.79 -5.07
N ARG A 271 -5.47 -1.80 -4.21
CA ARG A 271 -4.26 -2.14 -3.49
C ARG A 271 -3.67 -3.41 -4.06
N GLY A 272 -2.41 -3.36 -4.49
CA GLY A 272 -1.68 -4.48 -5.05
C GLY A 272 -1.06 -5.35 -3.96
N GLN A 273 -1.20 -6.66 -4.13
CA GLN A 273 -0.49 -7.68 -3.37
C GLN A 273 0.35 -8.50 -4.34
N PRO A 274 1.66 -8.74 -4.07
CA PRO A 274 2.49 -9.54 -4.95
C PRO A 274 1.90 -10.92 -5.23
N THR A 275 1.94 -11.35 -6.49
CA THR A 275 1.53 -12.72 -6.85
C THR A 275 2.57 -13.74 -6.37
N PRO A 276 2.18 -15.01 -6.18
CA PRO A 276 3.14 -16.09 -5.92
C PRO A 276 4.25 -16.14 -6.97
N GLU A 277 3.93 -15.89 -8.25
CA GLU A 277 4.90 -15.81 -9.33
C GLU A 277 5.90 -14.66 -9.16
N ALA A 278 5.44 -13.49 -8.69
CA ALA A 278 6.31 -12.36 -8.41
C ALA A 278 7.23 -12.61 -7.19
N LEU A 279 6.74 -13.34 -6.18
CA LEU A 279 7.49 -13.63 -4.96
C LEU A 279 8.49 -14.79 -5.12
N PHE A 280 8.12 -15.82 -5.87
CA PHE A 280 8.84 -17.10 -5.89
C PHE A 280 9.31 -17.52 -7.28
N GLY A 281 9.02 -16.73 -8.32
CA GLY A 281 9.31 -17.07 -9.71
C GLY A 281 8.28 -18.05 -10.31
N PRO A 282 8.57 -18.66 -11.48
CA PRO A 282 7.61 -19.51 -12.17
C PRO A 282 7.26 -20.75 -11.34
N GLY A 283 5.97 -20.98 -11.13
CA GLY A 283 5.46 -22.16 -10.45
C GLY A 283 5.42 -23.39 -11.36
N THR A 284 5.66 -24.58 -10.78
CA THR A 284 5.44 -25.86 -11.47
C THR A 284 4.00 -26.31 -11.27
N LEU A 285 3.25 -26.52 -12.35
CA LEU A 285 1.92 -27.12 -12.26
C LEU A 285 2.04 -28.62 -11.95
N ILE A 286 1.33 -29.06 -10.91
CA ILE A 286 1.21 -30.48 -10.53
C ILE A 286 -0.24 -30.78 -10.13
N PHE A 287 -0.59 -32.07 -10.05
CA PHE A 287 -1.90 -32.49 -9.57
C PHE A 287 -1.77 -33.29 -8.27
N LEU A 288 -2.53 -32.88 -7.26
CA LEU A 288 -2.60 -33.55 -5.97
C LEU A 288 -4.01 -34.07 -5.73
N GLU A 289 -4.14 -35.36 -5.46
CA GLU A 289 -5.33 -35.91 -4.85
C GLU A 289 -5.22 -35.74 -3.33
N VAL A 290 -6.22 -35.11 -2.73
CA VAL A 290 -6.35 -34.91 -1.28
C VAL A 290 -7.42 -35.87 -0.77
N ALA A 291 -7.05 -36.68 0.22
CA ALA A 291 -7.94 -37.66 0.82
C ALA A 291 -9.10 -36.99 1.61
N ALA A 292 -10.17 -37.77 1.82
CA ALA A 292 -11.35 -37.32 2.56
C ALA A 292 -11.06 -36.99 4.03
N GLU A 293 -10.08 -37.65 4.63
CA GLU A 293 -9.71 -37.49 6.03
C GLU A 293 -8.27 -37.00 6.17
N ARG A 294 -8.06 -36.17 7.20
CA ARG A 294 -6.72 -35.76 7.61
C ARG A 294 -6.04 -36.86 8.41
N VAL A 295 -4.72 -36.86 8.43
CA VAL A 295 -3.92 -37.85 9.17
C VAL A 295 -3.01 -37.17 10.20
N PRO A 296 -2.71 -37.83 11.33
CA PRO A 296 -1.71 -37.34 12.27
C PRO A 296 -0.34 -37.19 11.58
N CYS A 297 0.35 -36.09 11.87
CA CYS A 297 1.68 -35.80 11.34
C CYS A 297 2.48 -34.92 12.31
N ASN A 298 3.80 -34.94 12.15
CA ASN A 298 4.70 -34.07 12.90
C ASN A 298 5.05 -32.84 12.05
N HIS A 299 4.52 -31.67 12.43
CA HIS A 299 4.93 -30.40 11.86
C HIS A 299 6.12 -29.84 12.67
N PRO A 300 7.16 -29.26 12.04
CA PRO A 300 8.36 -28.77 12.72
C PRO A 300 8.09 -27.87 13.95
N LEU A 301 7.05 -27.04 13.88
CA LEU A 301 6.61 -26.15 14.97
C LEU A 301 5.45 -26.65 15.81
N ARG A 302 4.73 -27.68 15.35
CA ARG A 302 3.51 -28.18 15.99
C ARG A 302 3.53 -29.70 15.97
N PRO A 303 4.19 -30.32 16.96
CA PRO A 303 4.08 -31.75 17.17
C PRO A 303 2.60 -32.14 17.29
N GLU A 304 2.22 -33.32 16.79
CA GLU A 304 0.87 -33.87 16.93
C GLU A 304 -0.26 -33.06 16.24
N THR A 305 -0.01 -32.58 15.01
CA THR A 305 -1.03 -31.90 14.20
C THR A 305 -1.69 -32.84 13.19
N MET A 306 -2.84 -32.42 12.62
CA MET A 306 -3.57 -33.15 11.59
C MET A 306 -3.29 -32.55 10.21
N CYS A 307 -2.54 -33.28 9.38
CA CYS A 307 -2.15 -32.88 8.04
C CYS A 307 -3.16 -33.33 6.98
N LEU A 308 -3.13 -32.67 5.83
CA LEU A 308 -3.73 -33.23 4.62
C LEU A 308 -2.98 -34.53 4.27
N GLN A 309 -3.71 -35.54 3.81
CA GLN A 309 -3.13 -36.75 3.23
C GLN A 309 -3.22 -36.60 1.71
N VAL A 310 -2.08 -36.59 1.01
CA VAL A 310 -2.04 -36.28 -0.42
C VAL A 310 -1.26 -37.32 -1.23
N ARG A 311 -1.56 -37.44 -2.51
CA ARG A 311 -0.73 -38.16 -3.49
C ARG A 311 -0.73 -37.45 -4.83
N GLU A 312 0.35 -37.62 -5.59
CA GLU A 312 0.44 -37.04 -6.93
C GLU A 312 -0.43 -37.83 -7.93
N ARG A 313 -1.06 -37.09 -8.85
CA ARG A 313 -1.79 -37.62 -10.00
C ARG A 313 -1.14 -37.07 -11.27
N VAL A 314 -1.20 -37.85 -12.35
CA VAL A 314 -0.69 -37.46 -13.65
C VAL A 314 -1.85 -37.37 -14.62
N PHE A 315 -1.83 -36.32 -15.43
CA PHE A 315 -2.79 -36.10 -16.50
C PHE A 315 -2.01 -35.99 -17.81
N ASP A 316 -2.54 -36.57 -18.87
CA ASP A 316 -2.00 -36.40 -20.21
C ASP A 316 -2.42 -35.05 -20.82
N GLU A 317 -1.99 -34.81 -22.06
CA GLU A 317 -2.30 -33.57 -22.80
C GLU A 317 -3.79 -33.42 -23.11
N GLN A 318 -4.56 -34.51 -23.08
CA GLN A 318 -6.02 -34.51 -23.27
C GLN A 318 -6.76 -34.28 -21.95
N GLY A 319 -6.05 -34.14 -20.82
CA GLY A 319 -6.63 -33.95 -19.51
C GLY A 319 -7.22 -35.23 -18.91
N LEU A 320 -6.79 -36.40 -19.38
CA LEU A 320 -7.19 -37.70 -18.83
C LEU A 320 -6.18 -38.16 -17.78
N MET A 321 -6.69 -38.76 -16.70
CA MET A 321 -5.84 -39.34 -15.66
C MET A 321 -5.09 -40.56 -16.20
N VAL A 322 -3.77 -40.51 -16.15
CA VAL A 322 -2.89 -41.58 -16.66
C VAL A 322 -1.85 -41.99 -15.60
N GLY A 323 -1.30 -43.19 -15.78
CA GLY A 323 -0.29 -43.73 -14.87
C GLY A 323 -0.84 -44.18 -13.51
N ALA A 324 0.02 -44.83 -12.73
CA ALA A 324 -0.32 -45.20 -11.36
C ALA A 324 -0.27 -43.96 -10.45
N PRO A 325 -1.25 -43.75 -9.55
CA PRO A 325 -1.18 -42.70 -8.55
C PRO A 325 0.08 -42.83 -7.68
N GLY A 326 0.62 -41.70 -7.24
CA GLY A 326 1.72 -41.69 -6.28
C GLY A 326 1.34 -42.34 -4.95
N ALA A 327 2.34 -42.62 -4.11
CA ALA A 327 2.11 -43.07 -2.75
C ALA A 327 1.46 -41.94 -1.92
N TRP A 328 0.54 -42.30 -1.03
CA TRP A 328 -0.02 -41.37 -0.06
C TRP A 328 1.05 -40.88 0.90
N ARG A 329 1.09 -39.59 1.14
CA ARG A 329 1.99 -38.95 2.09
C ARG A 329 1.29 -37.79 2.83
N PRO A 330 1.60 -37.58 4.12
CA PRO A 330 1.17 -36.37 4.80
C PRO A 330 1.76 -35.13 4.12
N LEU A 331 0.95 -34.09 4.00
CA LEU A 331 1.35 -32.75 3.58
C LEU A 331 1.18 -31.82 4.78
N TYR A 332 2.32 -31.37 5.32
CA TYR A 332 2.35 -30.45 6.45
C TYR A 332 2.22 -28.99 6.01
N GLU A 333 2.53 -28.71 4.74
CA GLU A 333 2.25 -27.44 4.10
C GLU A 333 0.74 -27.22 3.91
N ASN A 334 0.33 -25.96 4.03
CA ASN A 334 -0.98 -25.55 3.55
C ASN A 334 -0.96 -25.36 2.03
N ILE A 335 -2.11 -25.59 1.39
CA ILE A 335 -2.35 -25.22 0.00
C ILE A 335 -3.13 -23.90 0.03
N GLU A 336 -2.50 -22.79 -0.36
CA GLU A 336 -3.13 -21.46 -0.38
C GLU A 336 -4.36 -21.47 -1.30
N GLY A 337 -5.48 -20.94 -0.82
CA GLY A 337 -6.75 -20.91 -1.56
C GLY A 337 -7.56 -22.21 -1.52
N TYR A 338 -7.06 -23.29 -0.91
CA TYR A 338 -7.80 -24.53 -0.71
C TYR A 338 -8.26 -24.69 0.74
N GLN A 339 -9.56 -24.95 0.92
CA GLN A 339 -10.14 -25.30 2.21
C GLN A 339 -10.67 -26.74 2.15
N HIS A 340 -10.05 -27.62 2.93
CA HIS A 340 -10.45 -29.03 3.04
C HIS A 340 -11.76 -29.17 3.81
N LYS A 341 -12.65 -30.05 3.32
CA LYS A 341 -13.88 -30.45 4.00
C LYS A 341 -13.80 -31.93 4.40
N PRO A 342 -13.99 -32.28 5.67
CA PRO A 342 -14.03 -33.67 6.10
C PRO A 342 -15.07 -34.48 5.31
N GLY A 343 -14.72 -35.72 4.94
CA GLY A 343 -15.56 -36.58 4.10
C GLY A 343 -15.52 -36.25 2.61
N GLN A 344 -14.78 -35.22 2.18
CA GLN A 344 -14.64 -34.86 0.77
C GLN A 344 -13.24 -35.16 0.24
N ARG A 345 -13.16 -35.95 -0.82
CA ARG A 345 -11.94 -36.17 -1.60
C ARG A 345 -11.89 -35.18 -2.75
N ASN A 346 -10.73 -34.62 -3.02
CA ASN A 346 -10.55 -33.68 -4.13
C ASN A 346 -9.33 -34.03 -4.96
N VAL A 347 -9.42 -33.84 -6.28
CA VAL A 347 -8.23 -33.74 -7.14
C VAL A 347 -8.01 -32.26 -7.45
N LEU A 348 -6.83 -31.77 -7.11
CA LEU A 348 -6.45 -30.37 -7.22
C LEU A 348 -5.37 -30.21 -8.28
N ARG A 349 -5.50 -29.22 -9.14
CA ARG A 349 -4.37 -28.65 -9.89
C ARG A 349 -3.78 -27.53 -9.03
N VAL A 350 -2.50 -27.65 -8.70
CA VAL A 350 -1.79 -26.69 -7.84
C VAL A 350 -0.54 -26.21 -8.53
N LYS A 351 -0.18 -24.95 -8.27
CA LYS A 351 1.14 -24.42 -8.59
C LYS A 351 2.05 -24.62 -7.38
N ARG A 352 3.18 -25.30 -7.60
CA ARG A 352 4.23 -25.51 -6.62
C ARG A 352 5.37 -24.53 -6.86
N PHE A 353 5.77 -23.81 -5.82
CA PHE A 353 6.87 -22.85 -5.84
C PHE A 353 7.95 -23.24 -4.83
N GLN A 354 9.17 -22.74 -5.05
CA GLN A 354 10.29 -22.87 -4.12
C GLN A 354 10.63 -21.51 -3.53
N ARG A 355 10.77 -21.45 -2.20
CA ARG A 355 11.25 -20.25 -1.49
C ARG A 355 12.76 -20.17 -1.65
N GLN A 356 13.27 -18.99 -2.00
CA GLN A 356 14.72 -18.75 -2.09
C GLN A 356 15.40 -18.74 -0.71
N ALA A 357 14.68 -18.29 0.33
CA ALA A 357 15.13 -18.34 1.71
C ALA A 357 13.93 -18.69 2.61
N ALA A 358 13.83 -19.95 3.04
CA ALA A 358 12.80 -20.38 3.96
C ALA A 358 13.25 -20.11 5.41
N PRO A 359 12.44 -19.42 6.23
CA PRO A 359 12.61 -19.41 7.67
C PRO A 359 12.68 -20.83 8.24
N ALA A 360 13.40 -21.04 9.35
CA ALA A 360 13.56 -22.37 9.97
C ALA A 360 12.23 -23.03 10.37
N ASP A 361 11.18 -22.22 10.47
CA ASP A 361 9.84 -22.56 10.92
C ASP A 361 8.83 -22.71 9.76
N ALA A 362 9.27 -22.56 8.51
CA ALA A 362 8.42 -22.66 7.32
C ALA A 362 8.97 -23.65 6.28
N SER A 363 8.07 -24.30 5.52
CA SER A 363 8.48 -25.14 4.39
C SER A 363 9.18 -24.32 3.32
N SER A 364 10.20 -24.89 2.68
CA SER A 364 10.79 -24.35 1.46
C SER A 364 9.85 -24.42 0.27
N THR A 365 8.78 -25.20 0.35
CA THR A 365 7.80 -25.38 -0.72
C THR A 365 6.52 -24.60 -0.42
N VAL A 366 5.97 -23.94 -1.44
CA VAL A 366 4.67 -23.26 -1.36
C VAL A 366 3.74 -23.88 -2.40
N TYR A 367 2.51 -24.20 -1.98
CA TYR A 367 1.46 -24.69 -2.85
C TYR A 367 0.33 -23.68 -2.93
N VAL A 368 -0.08 -23.32 -4.14
CA VAL A 368 -1.21 -22.43 -4.40
C VAL A 368 -2.22 -23.16 -5.28
N LEU A 369 -3.48 -23.17 -4.85
CA LEU A 369 -4.57 -23.76 -5.62
C LEU A 369 -4.75 -22.99 -6.94
N ASP A 370 -4.77 -23.74 -8.04
CA ASP A 370 -5.13 -23.20 -9.35
C ASP A 370 -6.56 -23.61 -9.74
N LEU A 371 -6.89 -24.90 -9.56
CA LEU A 371 -8.22 -25.43 -9.88
C LEU A 371 -8.55 -26.67 -9.05
N ILE A 372 -9.81 -26.81 -8.62
CA ILE A 372 -10.35 -28.09 -8.15
C ILE A 372 -10.85 -28.83 -9.39
N VAL A 373 -10.16 -29.90 -9.77
CA VAL A 373 -10.47 -30.71 -10.95
C VAL A 373 -11.63 -31.65 -10.67
N GLU A 374 -11.63 -32.27 -9.49
CA GLU A 374 -12.64 -33.25 -9.09
C GLU A 374 -12.99 -33.08 -7.62
N SER A 375 -14.24 -33.38 -7.28
CA SER A 375 -14.77 -33.36 -5.92
C SER A 375 -15.71 -34.53 -5.72
N GLU A 376 -15.39 -35.41 -4.78
CA GLU A 376 -16.16 -36.60 -4.44
C GLU A 376 -16.50 -36.58 -2.95
N VAL A 377 -17.77 -36.81 -2.61
CA VAL A 377 -18.18 -37.05 -1.21
C VAL A 377 -18.03 -38.53 -0.93
N VAL A 378 -17.15 -38.88 -0.01
CA VAL A 378 -16.90 -40.27 0.38
C VAL A 378 -17.92 -40.67 1.44
N THR A 379 -19.01 -41.31 1.01
CA THR A 379 -19.93 -41.99 1.92
C THR A 379 -19.22 -43.19 2.55
N ARG A 380 -19.32 -43.28 3.87
CA ARG A 380 -18.61 -44.25 4.70
C ARG A 380 -19.15 -45.66 4.54
#